data_AF-A0A2K3KGG5-F1
#
_entry.id   AF-A0A2K3KGG5-F1
#
_cell.length_a   1.000
_cell.length_b   1.000
_cell.length_c   1.000
_cell.angle_alpha   90.00
_cell.angle_beta   90.00
_cell.angle_gamma   90.00
#
_symmetry.space_group_name_H-M   'P 1'
#
loop_
_entity.id
_entity.type
_entity.pdbx_description
1 polymer ?
#
loop_
_entity_poly.entity_id
_entity_poly.type
_entity_poly.pdbx_seq_one_letter_code
_entity_poly.pdbx_strand_id
1 'polypeptide(L)'
;MLQADIRPDNYTYACVIRACSDNFDFRMLRLVHGSSVSAGLGMNPICCSALVSAYSKLGFVHEACRVFNGIAEPDLVLWYSLISAYVCSGMWDIGIQMFSSMRHSGKKPDGFTLAGVLVGIADSSLLSIGQGLHGLSQKSGLDYDSHVGSLLVSMYSRCKCMDSAYRVFCSIFNPDLVTWSALIAGYSQCGEYQKVLLYFRKINMESKKPDSVLIATVLASIAQTAIVVPGCEVHGYVLRHGLESDVKVSSALIDMYSKCGFLHLGT
;
A
#
# COMPACT_ATOMS: atom_id res chain seq x y z
N MET A 1 -34.13 15.71 -14.73
CA MET A 1 -33.68 17.04 -14.26
C MET A 1 -33.77 18.09 -15.34
N LEU A 2 -33.05 17.97 -16.47
CA LEU A 2 -33.14 18.93 -17.58
C LEU A 2 -34.56 19.06 -18.20
N GLN A 3 -35.35 17.98 -18.18
CA GLN A 3 -36.75 17.99 -18.65
C GLN A 3 -37.77 18.54 -17.63
N ALA A 4 -37.37 18.74 -16.38
CA ALA A 4 -38.26 19.14 -15.28
C ALA A 4 -37.89 20.51 -14.68
N ASP A 5 -36.92 21.23 -15.27
CA ASP A 5 -36.36 22.51 -14.81
C ASP A 5 -35.93 22.53 -13.32
N ILE A 6 -35.50 21.37 -12.81
CA ILE A 6 -35.03 21.22 -11.42
C ILE A 6 -33.52 21.51 -11.40
N ARG A 7 -33.13 22.53 -10.64
CA ARG A 7 -31.71 22.88 -10.43
C ARG A 7 -30.97 21.77 -9.67
N PRO A 8 -29.76 21.38 -10.10
CA PRO A 8 -28.91 20.45 -9.35
C PRO A 8 -28.61 20.94 -7.93
N ASP A 9 -28.82 20.07 -6.96
CA ASP A 9 -28.45 20.30 -5.57
C ASP A 9 -27.06 19.72 -5.25
N ASN A 10 -26.62 19.86 -4.00
CA ASN A 10 -25.33 19.36 -3.52
C ASN A 10 -25.19 17.83 -3.66
N TYR A 11 -26.26 17.06 -3.48
CA TYR A 11 -26.25 15.61 -3.68
C TYR A 11 -26.07 15.24 -5.15
N THR A 12 -26.77 15.94 -6.05
CA THR A 12 -26.65 15.77 -7.50
C THR A 12 -25.20 15.98 -7.94
N TYR A 13 -24.59 17.10 -7.53
CA TYR A 13 -23.19 17.38 -7.85
C TYR A 13 -22.24 16.32 -7.27
N ALA A 14 -22.41 15.93 -6.01
CA ALA A 14 -21.56 14.91 -5.39
C ALA A 14 -21.64 13.55 -6.11
N CYS A 15 -22.82 13.14 -6.58
CA CYS A 15 -23.00 11.94 -7.38
C CYS A 15 -22.27 12.03 -8.73
N VAL A 16 -22.40 13.15 -9.44
CA VAL A 16 -21.73 13.34 -10.74
C VAL A 16 -20.21 13.40 -10.56
N ILE A 17 -19.71 14.09 -9.54
CA ILE A 17 -18.28 14.14 -9.19
C ILE A 17 -17.73 12.73 -8.97
N ARG A 18 -18.43 11.90 -8.20
CA ARG A 18 -18.02 10.52 -7.95
C ARG A 18 -18.01 9.68 -9.22
N ALA A 19 -19.04 9.81 -10.06
CA ALA A 19 -19.08 9.13 -11.36
C ALA A 19 -17.92 9.55 -12.28
N CYS A 20 -17.52 10.84 -12.28
CA CYS A 20 -16.36 11.29 -13.05
C CYS A 20 -15.07 10.66 -12.53
N SER A 21 -14.91 10.59 -11.21
CA SER A 21 -13.76 9.96 -10.54
C SER A 21 -13.65 8.47 -10.87
N ASP A 22 -14.77 7.73 -10.83
CA ASP A 22 -14.80 6.30 -11.10
C ASP A 22 -14.57 5.96 -12.57
N ASN A 23 -14.95 6.85 -13.48
CA ASN A 23 -14.69 6.72 -14.92
C ASN A 23 -13.35 7.34 -15.38
N PHE A 24 -12.54 7.86 -14.46
CA PHE A 24 -11.29 8.57 -14.76
C PHE A 24 -11.48 9.77 -15.73
N ASP A 25 -12.68 10.36 -15.76
CA ASP A 25 -13.00 11.51 -16.63
C ASP A 25 -12.65 12.84 -15.94
N PHE A 26 -11.38 13.21 -16.08
CA PHE A 26 -10.85 14.44 -15.51
C PHE A 26 -11.44 15.72 -16.13
N ARG A 27 -11.83 15.66 -17.41
CA ARG A 27 -12.37 16.83 -18.13
C ARG A 27 -13.73 17.16 -17.57
N MET A 28 -14.58 16.14 -17.44
CA MET A 28 -15.91 16.33 -16.88
C MET A 28 -15.84 16.67 -15.39
N LEU A 29 -14.89 16.10 -14.62
CA LEU A 29 -14.69 16.49 -13.22
C LEU A 29 -14.44 18.01 -13.07
N ARG A 30 -13.58 18.60 -13.91
CA ARG A 30 -13.31 20.06 -13.87
C ARG A 30 -14.52 20.89 -14.29
N LEU A 31 -15.29 20.44 -15.28
CA LEU A 31 -16.53 21.12 -15.70
C LEU A 31 -17.59 21.10 -14.59
N VAL A 32 -17.77 19.96 -13.94
CA VAL A 32 -18.73 19.79 -12.84
C VAL A 32 -18.30 20.59 -11.61
N HIS A 33 -16.99 20.66 -11.33
CA HIS A 33 -16.45 21.54 -10.29
C HIS A 33 -16.74 23.02 -10.60
N GLY A 34 -16.46 23.51 -11.80
CA GLY A 34 -16.79 24.89 -12.18
C GLY A 34 -18.29 25.19 -12.11
N SER A 35 -19.12 24.21 -12.49
CA SER A 35 -20.58 24.31 -12.44
C SER A 35 -21.10 24.36 -10.99
N SER A 36 -20.54 23.57 -10.08
CA SER A 36 -20.94 23.59 -8.66
C SER A 36 -20.58 24.92 -7.99
N VAL A 37 -19.42 25.49 -8.32
CA VAL A 37 -19.02 26.84 -7.87
C VAL A 37 -20.00 27.90 -8.39
N SER A 38 -20.33 27.85 -9.68
CA SER A 38 -21.28 28.78 -10.31
C SER A 38 -22.69 28.66 -9.75
N ALA A 39 -23.08 27.48 -9.26
CA ALA A 39 -24.34 27.23 -8.57
C ALA A 39 -24.35 27.67 -7.09
N GLY A 40 -23.27 28.28 -6.59
CA GLY A 40 -23.15 28.69 -5.19
C GLY A 40 -22.83 27.54 -4.21
N LEU A 41 -22.50 26.36 -4.73
CA LEU A 41 -22.18 25.15 -3.95
C LEU A 41 -20.68 24.90 -3.82
N GLY A 42 -19.84 25.86 -4.23
CA GLY A 42 -18.38 25.72 -4.25
C GLY A 42 -17.74 25.47 -2.89
N MET A 43 -18.38 25.91 -1.79
CA MET A 43 -17.94 25.68 -0.41
C MET A 43 -18.87 24.72 0.35
N ASN A 44 -19.80 24.05 -0.35
CA ASN A 44 -20.71 23.11 0.29
C ASN A 44 -19.90 21.88 0.77
N PRO A 45 -19.99 21.47 2.05
CA PRO A 45 -19.18 20.38 2.58
C PRO A 45 -19.31 19.05 1.82
N ILE A 46 -20.50 18.73 1.31
CA ILE A 46 -20.74 17.49 0.54
C ILE A 46 -20.03 17.57 -0.81
N CYS A 47 -20.14 18.69 -1.52
CA CYS A 47 -19.45 18.92 -2.78
C CYS A 47 -17.93 18.94 -2.59
N CYS A 48 -17.43 19.70 -1.60
CA CYS A 48 -16.00 19.78 -1.31
C CYS A 48 -15.42 18.42 -0.95
N SER A 49 -16.13 17.63 -0.12
CA SER A 49 -15.70 16.28 0.24
C SER A 49 -15.58 15.37 -0.99
N ALA A 50 -16.61 15.36 -1.85
CA ALA A 50 -16.58 14.61 -3.09
C ALA A 50 -15.45 15.05 -4.04
N LEU A 51 -15.21 16.35 -4.14
CA LEU A 51 -14.15 16.93 -4.98
C LEU A 51 -12.75 16.57 -4.48
N VAL A 52 -12.48 16.69 -3.18
CA VAL A 52 -11.18 16.32 -2.59
C VAL A 52 -10.89 14.85 -2.86
N SER A 53 -11.83 13.95 -2.54
CA SER A 53 -11.64 12.52 -2.80
C SER A 53 -11.48 12.22 -4.29
N ALA A 54 -12.22 12.89 -5.17
CA ALA A 54 -12.10 12.71 -6.63
C ALA A 54 -10.74 13.18 -7.16
N TYR A 55 -10.31 14.40 -6.84
CA TYR A 55 -9.02 14.91 -7.28
C TYR A 55 -7.86 14.11 -6.69
N SER A 56 -7.94 13.72 -5.41
CA SER A 56 -6.96 12.83 -4.77
C SER A 56 -6.83 11.49 -5.49
N LYS A 57 -7.96 10.83 -5.79
CA LYS A 57 -7.98 9.53 -6.48
C LYS A 57 -7.39 9.60 -7.89
N LEU A 58 -7.56 10.73 -8.58
CA LEU A 58 -7.04 10.96 -9.92
C LEU A 58 -5.61 11.55 -9.94
N GLY A 59 -4.98 11.74 -8.78
CA GLY A 59 -3.61 12.28 -8.69
C GLY A 59 -3.48 13.79 -8.87
N PHE A 60 -4.58 14.54 -8.95
CA PHE A 60 -4.58 16.00 -9.02
C PHE A 60 -4.46 16.63 -7.62
N VAL A 61 -3.32 16.36 -6.97
CA VAL A 61 -3.14 16.64 -5.53
C VAL A 61 -3.20 18.14 -5.20
N HIS A 62 -2.75 19.00 -6.12
CA HIS A 62 -2.83 20.45 -5.93
C HIS A 62 -4.28 20.95 -5.92
N GLU A 63 -5.11 20.48 -6.86
CA GLU A 63 -6.54 20.80 -6.89
C GLU A 63 -7.26 20.25 -5.66
N ALA A 64 -6.95 19.02 -5.25
CA ALA A 64 -7.47 18.43 -4.02
C ALA A 64 -7.15 19.31 -2.80
N CYS A 65 -5.89 19.74 -2.66
CA CYS A 65 -5.44 20.60 -1.56
C CYS A 65 -6.12 21.97 -1.58
N ARG A 66 -6.31 22.58 -2.76
CA ARG A 66 -7.02 23.87 -2.87
C ARG A 66 -8.47 23.78 -2.39
N VAL A 67 -9.19 22.71 -2.76
CA VAL A 67 -10.56 22.48 -2.27
C VAL A 67 -10.55 22.18 -0.78
N PHE A 68 -9.61 21.34 -0.33
CA PHE A 68 -9.45 20.96 1.08
C PHE A 68 -9.26 22.18 2.00
N ASN A 69 -8.43 23.14 1.62
CA ASN A 69 -8.17 24.36 2.40
C ASN A 69 -9.40 25.27 2.55
N GLY A 70 -10.44 25.08 1.72
CA GLY A 70 -11.72 25.77 1.86
C GLY A 70 -12.67 25.12 2.89
N ILE A 71 -12.33 23.96 3.44
CA ILE A 71 -13.16 23.21 4.38
C ILE A 71 -12.78 23.60 5.81
N ALA A 72 -13.72 24.17 6.57
CA ALA A 72 -13.47 24.62 7.94
C ALA A 72 -13.14 23.47 8.91
N GLU A 73 -13.86 22.36 8.80
CA GLU A 73 -13.67 21.18 9.65
C GLU A 73 -13.58 19.89 8.82
N PRO A 74 -12.42 19.58 8.22
CA PRO A 74 -12.24 18.36 7.47
C PRO A 74 -12.37 17.13 8.40
N ASP A 75 -13.11 16.13 7.95
CA ASP A 75 -13.17 14.83 8.62
C ASP A 75 -11.91 13.99 8.35
N LEU A 76 -11.77 12.86 9.05
CA LEU A 76 -10.61 11.97 8.92
C LEU A 76 -10.48 11.40 7.50
N VAL A 77 -11.59 11.19 6.78
CA VAL A 77 -11.58 10.63 5.42
C VAL A 77 -10.91 11.61 4.46
N LEU A 78 -11.18 12.91 4.61
CA LEU A 78 -10.56 13.95 3.79
C LEU A 78 -9.07 14.12 4.09
N TRP A 79 -8.70 14.08 5.37
CA TRP A 79 -7.29 14.07 5.77
C TRP A 79 -6.55 12.87 5.16
N TYR A 80 -7.10 11.66 5.33
CA TYR A 80 -6.54 10.45 4.72
C TYR A 80 -6.43 10.55 3.20
N SER A 81 -7.49 11.01 2.52
CA SER A 81 -7.52 11.16 1.06
C SER A 81 -6.39 12.08 0.56
N LEU A 82 -6.12 13.17 1.27
CA LEU A 82 -5.08 14.12 0.90
C LEU A 82 -3.67 13.60 1.24
N ILE A 83 -3.49 13.05 2.43
CA ILE A 83 -2.22 12.44 2.87
C ILE A 83 -1.81 11.32 1.90
N SER A 84 -2.72 10.39 1.63
CA SER A 84 -2.46 9.27 0.72
C SER A 84 -2.19 9.75 -0.70
N ALA A 85 -2.88 10.77 -1.19
CA ALA A 85 -2.64 11.32 -2.53
C ALA A 85 -1.23 11.93 -2.66
N TYR A 86 -0.78 12.71 -1.68
CA TYR A 86 0.59 13.25 -1.66
C TYR A 86 1.63 12.12 -1.58
N VAL A 87 1.43 11.16 -0.69
CA VAL A 87 2.33 10.01 -0.50
C VAL A 87 2.44 9.16 -1.78
N CYS A 88 1.32 8.77 -2.38
CA CYS A 88 1.30 7.96 -3.60
C CYS A 88 1.84 8.71 -4.82
N SER A 89 1.86 10.05 -4.78
CA SER A 89 2.46 10.89 -5.84
C SER A 89 3.95 11.17 -5.62
N GLY A 90 4.58 10.55 -4.61
CA GLY A 90 6.00 10.73 -4.29
C GLY A 90 6.34 11.99 -3.47
N MET A 91 5.35 12.84 -3.18
CA MET A 91 5.49 14.05 -2.36
C MET A 91 5.31 13.71 -0.87
N TRP A 92 6.13 12.79 -0.36
CA TRP A 92 6.00 12.22 0.98
C TRP A 92 6.18 13.26 2.09
N ASP A 93 7.04 14.25 1.87
CA ASP A 93 7.32 15.35 2.78
C ASP A 93 6.06 16.17 3.05
N ILE A 94 5.32 16.51 1.99
CA ILE A 94 4.03 17.20 2.09
C ILE A 94 2.99 16.27 2.73
N GLY A 95 2.97 14.98 2.39
CA GLY A 95 2.10 13.99 3.04
C GLY A 95 2.28 13.94 4.56
N ILE A 96 3.52 13.97 5.04
CA ILE A 96 3.86 14.02 6.47
C ILE A 96 3.50 15.37 7.10
N GLN A 97 3.65 16.47 6.38
CA GLN A 97 3.16 17.79 6.83
C GLN A 97 1.63 17.77 7.00
N MET A 98 0.88 17.22 6.05
CA MET A 98 -0.57 17.09 6.16
C MET A 98 -0.98 16.20 7.34
N PHE A 99 -0.30 15.08 7.56
CA PHE A 99 -0.50 14.24 8.75
C PHE A 99 -0.22 14.99 10.05
N SER A 100 0.81 15.84 10.07
CA SER A 100 1.14 16.65 11.24
C SER A 100 0.08 17.73 11.47
N SER A 101 -0.38 18.41 10.44
CA SER A 101 -1.47 19.41 10.51
C SER A 101 -2.77 18.79 11.04
N MET A 102 -3.14 17.59 10.57
CA MET A 102 -4.28 16.83 11.08
C MET A 102 -4.21 16.62 12.60
N ARG A 103 -3.02 16.27 13.11
CA ARG A 103 -2.81 16.07 14.55
C ARG A 103 -2.88 17.36 15.35
N HIS A 104 -2.32 18.45 14.81
CA HIS A 104 -2.41 19.78 15.45
C HIS A 104 -3.84 20.32 15.47
N SER A 105 -4.71 19.91 14.54
CA SER A 105 -6.14 20.22 14.58
C SER A 105 -6.92 19.32 15.56
N GLY A 106 -6.25 18.60 16.46
CA GLY A 106 -6.86 17.75 17.49
C GLY A 106 -7.45 16.44 17.00
N LYS A 107 -7.32 16.10 15.71
CA LYS A 107 -7.79 14.83 15.16
C LYS A 107 -6.78 13.72 15.48
N LYS A 108 -7.28 12.57 15.93
CA LYS A 108 -6.45 11.39 16.21
C LYS A 108 -6.39 10.51 14.96
N PRO A 109 -5.20 10.06 14.52
CA PRO A 109 -5.09 9.10 13.44
C PRO A 109 -5.71 7.77 13.85
N ASP A 110 -6.36 7.12 12.89
CA ASP A 110 -6.81 5.73 12.97
C ASP A 110 -5.86 4.81 12.16
N GLY A 111 -6.17 3.52 12.12
CA GLY A 111 -5.39 2.53 11.37
C GLY A 111 -5.28 2.87 9.88
N PHE A 112 -6.35 3.38 9.26
CA PHE A 112 -6.36 3.80 7.85
C PHE A 112 -5.42 5.00 7.61
N THR A 113 -5.46 6.00 8.49
CA THR A 113 -4.57 7.16 8.39
C THR A 113 -3.12 6.76 8.51
N LEU A 114 -2.78 5.88 9.47
CA LEU A 114 -1.42 5.34 9.60
C LEU A 114 -1.01 4.55 8.36
N ALA A 115 -1.92 3.74 7.80
CA ALA A 115 -1.66 2.99 6.57
C ALA A 115 -1.29 3.91 5.40
N GLY A 116 -2.06 4.99 5.19
CA GLY A 116 -1.79 5.95 4.12
C GLY A 116 -0.41 6.59 4.22
N VAL A 117 0.10 6.82 5.44
CA VAL A 117 1.44 7.38 5.65
C VAL A 117 2.54 6.31 5.53
N LEU A 118 2.36 5.15 6.17
CA LEU A 118 3.37 4.08 6.21
C LEU A 118 3.72 3.55 4.81
N VAL A 119 2.76 3.52 3.88
CA VAL A 119 2.99 3.12 2.49
C VAL A 119 4.02 4.02 1.80
N GLY A 120 4.13 5.29 2.19
CA GLY A 120 5.13 6.23 1.64
C GLY A 120 6.56 6.03 2.13
N ILE A 121 6.73 5.31 3.24
CA ILE A 121 8.05 5.11 3.86
C ILE A 121 8.68 3.87 3.22
N ALA A 122 9.46 4.12 2.18
CA ALA A 122 9.94 3.08 1.26
C ALA A 122 11.46 2.85 1.25
N ASP A 123 12.24 3.65 1.97
CA ASP A 123 13.69 3.49 2.04
C ASP A 123 14.29 3.95 3.37
N SER A 124 15.57 3.61 3.57
CA SER A 124 16.30 3.84 4.82
C SER A 124 16.41 5.30 5.26
N SER A 125 16.32 6.27 4.34
CA SER A 125 16.36 7.70 4.69
C SER A 125 15.14 8.13 5.51
N LEU A 126 14.03 7.41 5.38
CA LEU A 126 12.76 7.68 6.05
C LEU A 126 12.54 6.84 7.31
N LEU A 127 13.51 6.00 7.70
CA LEU A 127 13.40 5.07 8.82
C LEU A 127 13.06 5.77 10.15
N SER A 128 13.66 6.92 10.42
CA SER A 128 13.41 7.70 11.65
C SER A 128 11.95 8.15 11.76
N ILE A 129 11.35 8.53 10.63
CA ILE A 129 9.92 8.89 10.54
C ILE A 129 9.06 7.66 10.79
N GLY A 130 9.41 6.52 10.17
CA GLY A 130 8.71 5.24 10.35
C GLY A 130 8.74 4.76 11.80
N GLN A 131 9.88 4.89 12.48
CA GLN A 131 10.02 4.61 13.92
C GLN A 131 9.14 5.53 14.78
N GLY A 132 9.06 6.81 14.43
CA GLY A 132 8.15 7.76 15.08
C GLY A 132 6.68 7.35 14.94
N LEU A 133 6.26 6.92 13.74
CA LEU A 133 4.91 6.43 13.49
C LEU A 133 4.61 5.12 14.21
N HIS A 134 5.58 4.20 14.30
CA HIS A 134 5.43 2.99 15.11
C HIS A 134 5.28 3.31 16.59
N GLY A 135 6.08 4.25 17.13
CA GLY A 135 5.89 4.70 18.52
C GLY A 135 4.53 5.37 18.73
N LEU A 136 4.02 6.10 17.73
CA LEU A 136 2.67 6.68 17.76
C LEU A 136 1.58 5.60 17.73
N SER A 137 1.73 4.55 16.92
CA SER A 137 0.75 3.46 16.84
C SER A 137 0.64 2.74 18.18
N GLN A 138 1.77 2.44 18.83
CA GLN A 138 1.83 1.85 20.17
C GLN A 138 1.16 2.74 21.22
N LYS A 139 1.49 4.04 21.25
CA LYS A 139 0.87 4.99 22.19
C LYS A 139 -0.64 5.12 22.00
N SER A 140 -1.13 4.83 20.79
CA SER A 140 -2.55 4.94 20.44
C SER A 140 -3.29 3.60 20.53
N GLY A 141 -2.60 2.51 20.88
CA GLY A 141 -3.17 1.15 20.90
C GLY A 141 -3.58 0.63 19.52
N LEU A 142 -3.02 1.19 18.44
CA LEU A 142 -3.31 0.78 17.06
C LEU A 142 -2.45 -0.40 16.61
N ASP A 143 -1.42 -0.76 17.38
CA ASP A 143 -0.54 -1.89 17.12
C ASP A 143 -1.17 -3.26 17.39
N TYR A 144 -2.34 -3.31 18.05
CA TYR A 144 -3.17 -4.52 18.15
C TYR A 144 -3.86 -4.88 16.83
N ASP A 145 -3.98 -3.93 15.91
CA ASP A 145 -4.53 -4.17 14.58
C ASP A 145 -3.49 -4.92 13.72
N SER A 146 -3.83 -6.14 13.30
CA SER A 146 -2.95 -6.97 12.47
C SER A 146 -2.63 -6.32 11.13
N HIS A 147 -3.52 -5.49 10.59
CA HIS A 147 -3.27 -4.73 9.37
C HIS A 147 -2.19 -3.67 9.58
N VAL A 148 -2.25 -2.93 10.68
CA VAL A 148 -1.20 -1.95 11.06
C VAL A 148 0.13 -2.66 11.29
N GLY A 149 0.11 -3.80 11.99
CA GLY A 149 1.29 -4.65 12.16
C GLY A 149 1.91 -5.07 10.83
N SER A 150 1.10 -5.54 9.87
CA SER A 150 1.56 -5.93 8.53
C SER A 150 2.26 -4.78 7.79
N LEU A 151 1.68 -3.58 7.85
CA LEU A 151 2.24 -2.36 7.25
C LEU A 151 3.56 -1.94 7.90
N LEU A 152 3.67 -2.11 9.21
CA LEU A 152 4.92 -1.86 9.95
C LEU A 152 6.01 -2.85 9.56
N VAL A 153 5.71 -4.15 9.41
CA VAL A 153 6.65 -5.15 8.88
C VAL A 153 7.12 -4.73 7.49
N SER A 154 6.20 -4.40 6.59
CA SER A 154 6.51 -3.94 5.23
C SER A 154 7.35 -2.67 5.21
N MET A 155 7.05 -1.69 6.06
CA MET A 155 7.83 -0.46 6.20
C MET A 155 9.26 -0.76 6.66
N TYR A 156 9.45 -1.53 7.74
CA TYR A 156 10.80 -1.86 8.22
C TYR A 156 11.59 -2.70 7.22
N SER A 157 10.94 -3.62 6.51
CA SER A 157 11.56 -4.42 5.45
C SER A 157 12.07 -3.56 4.30
N ARG A 158 11.26 -2.61 3.81
CA ARG A 158 11.66 -1.64 2.77
C ARG A 158 12.79 -0.70 3.22
N CYS A 159 12.78 -0.32 4.50
CA CYS A 159 13.86 0.44 5.13
C CYS A 159 15.12 -0.39 5.42
N LYS A 160 15.17 -1.67 5.04
CA LYS A 160 16.26 -2.63 5.31
C LYS A 160 16.57 -2.83 6.80
N CYS A 161 15.61 -2.54 7.67
CA CYS A 161 15.73 -2.69 9.13
C CYS A 161 15.09 -4.01 9.58
N MET A 162 15.69 -5.14 9.17
CA MET A 162 15.06 -6.46 9.32
C MET A 162 14.92 -6.93 10.76
N ASP A 163 15.75 -6.46 11.69
CA ASP A 163 15.60 -6.78 13.11
C ASP A 163 14.31 -6.19 13.69
N SER A 164 13.99 -4.93 13.34
CA SER A 164 12.73 -4.31 13.72
C SER A 164 11.54 -4.94 13.00
N ALA A 165 11.68 -5.25 11.69
CA ALA A 165 10.64 -5.96 10.94
C ALA A 165 10.27 -7.29 11.59
N TYR A 166 11.28 -8.08 11.99
CA TYR A 166 11.06 -9.37 12.64
C TYR A 166 10.45 -9.25 14.03
N ARG A 167 10.84 -8.23 14.82
CA ARG A 167 10.22 -7.98 16.14
C ARG A 167 8.73 -7.68 16.01
N VAL A 168 8.34 -6.84 15.05
CA VAL A 168 6.92 -6.54 14.79
C VAL A 168 6.20 -7.78 14.25
N PHE A 169 6.84 -8.53 13.35
CA PHE A 169 6.27 -9.79 12.86
C PHE A 169 5.92 -10.75 13.99
N CYS A 170 6.81 -10.90 14.98
CA CYS A 170 6.59 -11.75 16.15
C CYS A 170 5.50 -11.25 17.10
N SER A 171 5.14 -9.96 17.06
CA SER A 171 4.05 -9.42 17.89
C SER A 171 2.67 -9.58 17.24
N ILE A 172 2.60 -9.92 15.95
CA ILE A 172 1.32 -10.09 15.23
C ILE A 172 0.73 -11.47 15.51
N PHE A 173 -0.51 -11.50 15.98
CA PHE A 173 -1.26 -12.75 16.12
C PHE A 173 -1.71 -13.26 14.73
N ASN A 174 -1.29 -14.48 14.37
CA ASN A 174 -1.61 -15.14 13.09
C ASN A 174 -1.35 -14.26 11.85
N PRO A 175 -0.07 -13.95 11.54
CA PRO A 175 0.29 -13.12 10.39
C PRO A 175 -0.32 -13.65 9.08
N ASP A 176 -0.85 -12.74 8.26
CA ASP A 176 -1.40 -13.05 6.95
C ASP A 176 -0.31 -13.21 5.88
N LEU A 177 -0.70 -13.64 4.68
CA LEU A 177 0.23 -13.87 3.58
C LEU A 177 0.99 -12.58 3.19
N VAL A 178 0.34 -11.41 3.30
CA VAL A 178 0.97 -10.12 3.01
C VAL A 178 2.13 -9.85 3.97
N THR A 179 1.90 -10.08 5.26
CA THR A 179 2.91 -9.92 6.31
C THR A 179 4.10 -10.86 6.14
N TRP A 180 3.82 -12.13 5.81
CA TRP A 180 4.85 -13.12 5.49
C TRP A 180 5.66 -12.73 4.24
N SER A 181 4.97 -12.31 3.18
CA SER A 181 5.61 -11.92 1.92
C SER A 181 6.51 -10.71 2.12
N ALA A 182 6.08 -9.72 2.91
CA ALA A 182 6.89 -8.56 3.27
C ALA A 182 8.17 -8.97 4.02
N LEU A 183 8.07 -9.86 5.01
CA LEU A 183 9.22 -10.35 5.77
C LEU A 183 10.23 -11.09 4.87
N ILE A 184 9.74 -12.02 4.05
CA ILE A 184 10.57 -12.85 3.15
C ILE A 184 11.23 -11.98 2.07
N ALA A 185 10.48 -11.07 1.45
CA ALA A 185 11.01 -10.12 0.48
C ALA A 185 12.07 -9.20 1.10
N GLY A 186 11.86 -8.75 2.34
CA GLY A 186 12.84 -7.95 3.08
C GLY A 186 14.17 -8.70 3.28
N TYR A 187 14.13 -9.97 3.71
CA TYR A 187 15.35 -10.77 3.82
C TYR A 187 16.03 -11.02 2.47
N SER A 188 15.24 -11.27 1.41
CA SER A 188 15.75 -11.42 0.05
C SER A 188 16.53 -10.18 -0.40
N GLN A 189 15.95 -8.98 -0.21
CA GLN A 189 16.57 -7.69 -0.57
C GLN A 189 17.83 -7.35 0.25
N CYS A 190 17.93 -7.88 1.47
CA CYS A 190 19.11 -7.75 2.32
C CYS A 190 20.19 -8.81 2.05
N GLY A 191 19.97 -9.75 1.12
CA GLY A 191 20.91 -10.83 0.80
C GLY A 191 20.91 -11.99 1.80
N GLU A 192 19.92 -12.05 2.70
CA GLU A 192 19.81 -13.03 3.78
C GLU A 192 19.08 -14.30 3.30
N TYR A 193 19.60 -14.93 2.23
CA TYR A 193 18.90 -16.00 1.50
C TYR A 193 18.60 -17.25 2.35
N GLN A 194 19.42 -17.54 3.36
CA GLN A 194 19.15 -18.62 4.30
C GLN A 194 17.88 -18.37 5.13
N LYS A 195 17.63 -17.11 5.52
CA LYS A 195 16.40 -16.73 6.22
C LYS A 195 15.19 -16.81 5.29
N VAL A 196 15.34 -16.44 4.01
CA VAL A 196 14.29 -16.61 2.98
C VAL A 196 13.79 -18.06 2.95
N LEU A 197 14.72 -19.03 2.84
CA LEU A 197 14.39 -20.46 2.83
C LEU A 197 13.75 -20.94 4.14
N LEU A 198 14.30 -20.51 5.27
CA LEU A 198 13.75 -20.84 6.59
C LEU A 198 12.30 -20.39 6.72
N TYR A 199 11.99 -19.14 6.38
CA TYR A 199 10.65 -18.60 6.49
C TYR A 199 9.70 -19.12 5.41
N PHE A 200 10.20 -19.46 4.20
CA PHE A 200 9.41 -20.18 3.20
C PHE A 200 8.96 -21.56 3.68
N ARG A 201 9.85 -22.31 4.34
CA ARG A 201 9.47 -23.61 4.95
C ARG A 201 8.47 -23.41 6.09
N LYS A 202 8.66 -22.37 6.91
CA LYS A 202 7.77 -22.06 8.03
C LYS A 202 6.35 -21.67 7.58
N ILE A 203 6.20 -20.79 6.58
CA ILE A 203 4.88 -20.40 6.06
C ILE A 203 4.09 -21.61 5.52
N ASN A 204 4.78 -22.56 4.87
CA ASN A 204 4.17 -23.80 4.39
C ASN A 204 3.68 -24.71 5.54
N MET A 205 4.40 -24.75 6.66
CA MET A 205 3.97 -25.49 7.86
C MET A 205 2.72 -24.86 8.50
N GLU A 206 2.57 -23.54 8.41
CA GLU A 206 1.39 -22.81 8.90
C GLU A 206 0.19 -22.91 7.95
N SER A 207 0.26 -23.77 6.92
CA SER A 207 -0.81 -23.99 5.92
C SER A 207 -1.26 -22.72 5.19
N LYS A 208 -0.43 -21.67 5.18
CA LYS A 208 -0.60 -20.50 4.32
C LYS A 208 -0.01 -20.87 2.95
N LYS A 209 -0.69 -20.48 1.87
CA LYS A 209 -0.25 -20.77 0.50
C LYS A 209 0.48 -19.56 -0.08
N PRO A 210 1.82 -19.61 -0.22
CA PRO A 210 2.55 -18.65 -1.04
C PRO A 210 1.90 -18.39 -2.40
N ASP A 211 1.78 -17.13 -2.78
CA ASP A 211 1.36 -16.73 -4.12
C ASP A 211 2.53 -16.78 -5.12
N SER A 212 2.25 -16.56 -6.41
CA SER A 212 3.28 -16.60 -7.44
C SER A 212 4.37 -15.55 -7.26
N VAL A 213 4.06 -14.41 -6.64
CA VAL A 213 5.02 -13.34 -6.37
C VAL A 213 6.02 -13.76 -5.29
N LEU A 214 5.52 -14.34 -4.20
CA LEU A 214 6.37 -14.85 -3.12
C LEU A 214 7.23 -16.02 -3.61
N ILE A 215 6.67 -16.95 -4.39
CA ILE A 215 7.42 -18.06 -4.98
C ILE A 215 8.55 -17.56 -5.88
N ALA A 216 8.27 -16.61 -6.78
CA ALA A 216 9.30 -16.02 -7.64
C ALA A 216 10.40 -15.34 -6.82
N THR A 217 10.06 -14.66 -5.72
CA THR A 217 11.03 -14.03 -4.81
C THR A 217 11.93 -15.06 -4.13
N VAL A 218 11.37 -16.19 -3.68
CA VAL A 218 12.13 -17.30 -3.09
C VAL A 218 13.07 -17.93 -4.12
N LEU A 219 12.58 -18.23 -5.32
CA LEU A 219 13.40 -18.79 -6.41
C LEU A 219 14.55 -17.86 -6.81
N ALA A 220 14.28 -16.57 -6.96
CA ALA A 220 15.30 -15.57 -7.25
C ALA A 220 16.37 -15.52 -6.15
N SER A 221 15.99 -15.68 -4.88
CA SER A 221 16.92 -15.74 -3.74
C SER A 221 17.77 -17.01 -3.77
N ILE A 222 17.18 -18.16 -4.09
CA ILE A 222 17.90 -19.43 -4.24
C ILE A 222 18.91 -19.34 -5.38
N ALA A 223 18.54 -18.69 -6.48
CA ALA A 223 19.42 -18.49 -7.62
C ALA A 223 20.73 -17.77 -7.23
N GLN A 224 20.69 -16.87 -6.23
CA GLN A 224 21.88 -16.19 -5.70
C GLN A 224 22.77 -17.08 -4.83
N THR A 225 22.26 -18.21 -4.32
CA THR A 225 23.05 -19.16 -3.53
C THR A 225 23.83 -20.17 -4.38
N ALA A 226 23.47 -20.33 -5.65
CA ALA A 226 24.00 -21.35 -6.56
C ALA A 226 23.88 -22.81 -6.03
N ILE A 227 22.91 -23.06 -5.14
CA ILE A 227 22.62 -24.40 -4.61
C ILE A 227 21.28 -24.88 -5.19
N VAL A 228 21.31 -26.00 -5.92
CA VAL A 228 20.13 -26.51 -6.63
C VAL A 228 19.08 -27.16 -5.72
N VAL A 229 19.49 -27.74 -4.58
CA VAL A 229 18.61 -28.56 -3.72
C VAL A 229 17.39 -27.79 -3.22
N PRO A 230 17.51 -26.59 -2.62
CA PRO A 230 16.34 -25.80 -2.24
C PRO A 230 15.47 -25.40 -3.44
N GLY A 231 16.08 -25.21 -4.62
CA GLY A 231 15.38 -24.95 -5.87
C GLY A 231 14.45 -26.09 -6.26
N CYS A 232 14.93 -27.33 -6.16
CA CYS A 232 14.12 -28.54 -6.39
C CYS A 232 12.97 -28.67 -5.37
N GLU A 233 13.19 -28.32 -4.10
CA GLU A 233 12.13 -28.31 -3.09
C GLU A 233 10.99 -27.35 -3.47
N VAL A 234 11.33 -26.13 -3.89
CA VAL A 234 10.37 -25.11 -4.33
C VAL A 234 9.71 -25.51 -5.66
N HIS A 235 10.45 -26.08 -6.60
CA HIS A 235 9.88 -26.60 -7.84
C HIS A 235 8.85 -27.70 -7.57
N GLY A 236 9.15 -28.64 -6.66
CA GLY A 236 8.18 -29.64 -6.21
C GLY A 236 6.96 -29.04 -5.49
N TYR A 237 7.11 -27.87 -4.85
CA TYR A 237 5.97 -27.10 -4.35
C TYR A 237 5.12 -26.54 -5.50
N VAL A 238 5.74 -25.92 -6.49
CA VAL A 238 5.09 -25.33 -7.68
C VAL A 238 4.20 -26.35 -8.39
N LEU A 239 4.75 -27.53 -8.69
CA LEU A 239 4.03 -28.61 -9.38
C LEU A 239 2.84 -29.13 -8.57
N ARG A 240 2.98 -29.27 -7.24
CA ARG A 240 1.89 -29.73 -6.36
C ARG A 240 0.74 -28.73 -6.25
N HIS A 241 0.98 -27.46 -6.58
CA HIS A 241 -0.01 -26.38 -6.44
C HIS A 241 -0.47 -25.81 -7.80
N GLY A 242 -0.05 -26.39 -8.93
CA GLY A 242 -0.48 -25.97 -10.26
C GLY A 242 0.03 -24.58 -10.67
N LEU A 243 1.20 -24.18 -10.18
CA LEU A 243 1.78 -22.85 -10.41
C LEU A 243 2.77 -22.81 -11.59
N GLU A 244 3.01 -23.93 -12.26
CA GLU A 244 3.98 -24.08 -13.35
C GLU A 244 3.64 -23.25 -14.59
N SER A 245 2.35 -22.94 -14.79
CA SER A 245 1.88 -22.10 -15.89
C SER A 245 1.96 -20.60 -15.60
N ASP A 246 2.26 -20.20 -14.36
CA ASP A 246 2.44 -18.78 -14.02
C ASP A 246 3.76 -18.26 -14.63
N VAL A 247 3.64 -17.17 -15.40
CA VAL A 247 4.77 -16.58 -16.14
C VAL A 247 5.90 -16.10 -15.22
N LYS A 248 5.57 -15.58 -14.03
CA LYS A 248 6.57 -15.12 -13.06
C LYS A 248 7.31 -16.30 -12.44
N VAL A 249 6.58 -17.37 -12.13
CA VAL A 249 7.15 -18.59 -11.53
C VAL A 249 8.04 -19.33 -12.53
N SER A 250 7.55 -19.58 -13.74
CA SER A 250 8.30 -20.26 -14.80
C SER A 250 9.59 -19.50 -15.16
N SER A 251 9.51 -18.17 -15.32
CA SER A 251 10.71 -17.35 -15.55
C SER A 251 11.71 -17.43 -14.39
N ALA A 252 11.24 -17.48 -13.15
CA ALA A 252 12.10 -17.58 -11.97
C ALA A 252 12.74 -18.97 -11.83
N LEU A 253 12.04 -20.04 -12.22
CA LEU A 253 12.58 -21.40 -12.27
C LEU A 253 13.74 -21.50 -13.28
N ILE A 254 13.54 -20.95 -14.48
CA ILE A 254 14.58 -20.93 -15.52
C ILE A 254 15.82 -20.19 -15.03
N ASP A 255 15.67 -18.98 -14.45
CA ASP A 255 16.80 -18.22 -13.89
C ASP A 255 17.52 -19.00 -12.78
N MET A 256 16.77 -19.62 -11.87
CA MET A 256 17.31 -20.39 -10.76
C MET A 256 18.12 -21.60 -11.25
N TYR A 257 17.56 -22.42 -12.14
CA TYR A 257 18.27 -23.58 -12.68
C TYR A 257 19.44 -23.20 -13.58
N SER A 258 19.31 -22.13 -14.36
CA SER A 258 20.41 -21.57 -15.16
C SER A 258 21.60 -21.19 -14.28
N LYS A 259 21.37 -20.42 -13.21
CA LYS A 259 22.44 -19.99 -12.29
C LYS A 259 23.02 -21.12 -11.46
N CYS A 260 22.26 -22.19 -11.22
CA CYS A 260 22.77 -23.40 -10.59
C CYS A 260 23.52 -24.34 -11.56
N GLY A 261 23.50 -24.10 -12.87
CA GLY A 261 24.12 -24.97 -13.88
C GLY A 261 23.29 -26.20 -14.28
N PHE A 262 22.00 -26.22 -13.96
CA PHE A 262 21.08 -27.36 -14.19
C PHE A 262 19.89 -26.97 -15.07
N LEU A 263 20.12 -26.21 -16.15
CA LEU A 263 19.05 -25.67 -17.02
C LEU A 263 18.05 -26.72 -17.52
N HIS A 264 18.49 -27.96 -17.71
CA HIS A 264 17.66 -29.09 -18.14
C HIS A 264 16.56 -29.50 -17.13
N LEU A 265 16.62 -29.02 -15.89
CA LEU A 265 15.60 -29.26 -14.85
C LEU A 265 14.58 -28.12 -14.75
N GLY A 266 14.75 -27.02 -15.50
CA GLY A 266 13.94 -25.80 -15.40
C GLY A 266 12.84 -25.64 -16.44
N THR A 267 12.56 -26.68 -17.23
CA THR A 267 11.50 -26.76 -18.24
C THR A 267 10.50 -27.85 -17.87
#